data_AF-A0A1F8T8F2-F1
#
_entry.id   AF-A0A1F8T8F2-F1
#
_cell.length_a   1.000
_cell.length_b   1.000
_cell.length_c   1.000
_cell.angle_alpha   90.00
_cell.angle_beta   90.00
_cell.angle_gamma   90.00
#
_symmetry.space_group_name_H-M   'P 1'
#
loop_
_entity.id
_entity.type
_entity.pdbx_description
1 polymer ?
#
loop_
_entity_poly.entity_id
_entity_poly.type
_entity_poly.pdbx_seq_one_letter_code
_entity_poly.pdbx_strand_id
1 'polypeptide(L)'
;MIQALILALLTWLNLIQTWHIMVLSFVLGAATAMEQPARLAFVMDTVGKEDITGAVALNSSTYNVGRIVGPAIAGILVAWTGEAGCFLINGISYFAVILALLAIRLPPHVRLEKLPQVRRSLASGFRYTWNFKVIRSLLVIVVISSFFILPYLALMPVFARDVLKTGPEGLGFLMTAVGIGAIGGALVVASLRSGSRGKWLAWGNIFGPVFLVLFCFSHSFWISLALVFLVGFGNALRQTLANSLIQVITEEEYRGRVMSIFYLLYNGTSQVGALGFGALADWTSAPIAVGLGSGISVILGLLVAIGMPEVRRLP
;
A
#
# COMPACT_ATOMS: atom_id res chain seq x y z
N MET A 1 18.39 4.35 8.49
CA MET A 1 19.82 4.10 8.80
C MET A 1 20.01 3.31 10.09
N ILE A 2 19.79 3.89 11.29
CA ILE A 2 20.15 3.25 12.58
C ILE A 2 19.50 1.86 12.75
N GLN A 3 18.20 1.74 12.48
CA GLN A 3 17.49 0.45 12.57
C GLN A 3 18.07 -0.62 11.63
N ALA A 4 18.40 -0.25 10.38
CA ALA A 4 18.98 -1.18 9.41
C ALA A 4 20.38 -1.64 9.84
N LEU A 5 21.20 -0.75 10.41
CA LEU A 5 22.52 -1.11 10.94
C LEU A 5 22.41 -2.01 12.19
N ILE A 6 21.45 -1.75 13.07
CA ILE A 6 21.17 -2.61 14.24
C ILE A 6 20.76 -4.02 13.76
N LEU A 7 19.86 -4.12 12.78
CA LEU A 7 19.48 -5.42 12.19
C LEU A 7 20.68 -6.12 11.56
N ALA A 8 21.48 -5.41 10.76
CA ALA A 8 22.68 -5.98 10.15
C ALA A 8 23.64 -6.56 11.19
N LEU A 9 23.90 -5.82 12.27
CA LEU A 9 24.79 -6.26 13.35
C LEU A 9 24.21 -7.45 14.12
N LEU A 10 22.94 -7.40 14.51
CA LEU A 10 22.29 -8.49 15.25
C LEU A 10 22.22 -9.78 14.42
N THR A 11 21.93 -9.66 13.12
CA THR A 11 21.91 -10.81 12.20
C THR A 11 23.32 -11.37 11.98
N TRP A 12 24.33 -10.51 11.79
CA TRP A 12 25.71 -10.96 11.61
C TRP A 12 26.26 -11.68 12.86
N LEU A 13 25.93 -11.18 14.05
CA LEU A 13 26.31 -11.81 15.31
C LEU A 13 25.46 -13.05 15.67
N ASN A 14 24.47 -13.42 14.85
CA ASN A 14 23.49 -14.47 15.14
C ASN A 14 22.76 -14.29 16.49
N LEU A 15 22.61 -13.03 16.95
CA LEU A 15 21.92 -12.67 18.19
C LEU A 15 20.47 -12.24 17.94
N ILE A 16 20.03 -12.27 16.67
CA ILE A 16 18.69 -11.82 16.31
C ILE A 16 17.62 -12.74 16.92
N GLN A 17 16.63 -12.11 17.54
CA GLN A 17 15.50 -12.79 18.18
C GLN A 17 14.21 -12.11 17.74
N THR A 18 13.09 -12.83 17.76
CA THR A 18 11.79 -12.34 17.28
C THR A 18 11.37 -11.01 17.93
N TRP A 19 11.64 -10.84 19.23
CA TRP A 19 11.28 -9.59 19.93
C TRP A 19 12.08 -8.38 19.44
N HIS A 20 13.34 -8.55 19.00
CA HIS A 20 14.12 -7.46 18.38
C HIS A 20 13.43 -6.95 17.12
N ILE A 21 12.93 -7.87 16.29
CA ILE A 21 12.21 -7.54 15.05
C ILE A 21 10.90 -6.82 15.39
N MET A 22 10.17 -7.26 16.42
CA MET A 22 8.93 -6.61 16.86
C MET A 22 9.17 -5.18 17.34
N VAL A 23 10.18 -4.96 18.20
CA VAL A 23 10.53 -3.63 18.71
C VAL A 23 10.98 -2.71 17.57
N LEU A 24 11.86 -3.19 16.69
CA LEU A 24 12.36 -2.40 15.57
C LEU A 24 11.24 -2.08 14.56
N SER A 25 10.32 -3.02 14.31
CA SER A 25 9.13 -2.80 13.47
C SER A 25 8.19 -1.77 14.10
N PHE A 26 8.03 -1.79 15.42
CA PHE A 26 7.25 -0.78 16.13
C PHE A 26 7.86 0.61 15.99
N VAL A 27 9.18 0.75 16.20
CA VAL A 27 9.86 2.04 16.03
C VAL A 27 9.83 2.50 14.57
N LEU A 28 9.97 1.59 13.60
CA LEU A 28 9.82 1.89 12.18
C LEU A 28 8.40 2.38 11.85
N GLY A 29 7.37 1.72 12.40
CA GLY A 29 5.97 2.14 12.27
C GLY A 29 5.73 3.55 12.83
N ALA A 30 6.25 3.83 14.02
CA ALA A 30 6.15 5.15 14.63
C ALA A 30 6.88 6.23 13.81
N ALA A 31 8.09 5.92 13.32
CA ALA A 31 8.86 6.83 12.48
C ALA A 31 8.16 7.10 11.14
N THR A 32 7.67 6.07 10.46
CA THR A 32 6.99 6.20 9.16
C THR A 32 5.66 6.97 9.26
N ALA A 33 4.95 6.85 10.38
CA ALA A 33 3.73 7.61 10.64
C ALA A 33 3.97 9.13 10.70
N MET A 34 5.15 9.56 11.19
CA MET A 34 5.55 10.97 11.22
C MET A 34 6.23 11.40 9.91
N GLU A 35 7.00 10.50 9.32
CA GLU A 35 7.85 10.77 8.16
C GLU A 35 7.04 10.96 6.87
N GLN A 36 6.01 10.15 6.61
CA GLN A 36 5.17 10.32 5.42
C GLN A 36 4.53 11.73 5.30
N PRO A 37 3.79 12.24 6.31
CA PRO A 37 3.20 13.57 6.21
C PRO A 37 4.27 14.67 6.17
N ALA A 38 5.38 14.51 6.90
CA ALA A 38 6.50 15.45 6.85
C ALA A 38 7.12 15.52 5.44
N ARG A 39 7.31 14.38 4.77
CA ARG A 39 7.82 14.31 3.39
C ARG A 39 6.89 15.00 2.41
N LEU A 40 5.57 14.78 2.53
CA LEU A 40 4.59 15.44 1.65
C LEU A 40 4.62 16.96 1.82
N ALA A 41 4.66 17.46 3.05
CA ALA A 41 4.77 18.90 3.31
C ALA A 41 6.10 19.46 2.78
N PHE A 42 7.21 18.76 3.02
CA PHE A 42 8.55 19.17 2.59
C PHE A 42 8.66 19.34 1.07
N VAL A 43 8.10 18.41 0.29
CA VAL A 43 8.10 18.52 -1.18
C VAL A 43 7.35 19.77 -1.63
N MET A 44 6.20 20.06 -1.02
CA MET A 44 5.38 21.24 -1.36
C MET A 44 6.10 22.55 -1.02
N ASP A 45 6.81 22.60 0.11
CA ASP A 45 7.56 23.78 0.55
C ASP A 45 8.83 24.03 -0.30
N THR A 46 9.38 22.99 -0.93
CA THR A 46 10.66 23.08 -1.66
C THR A 46 10.50 23.56 -3.12
N VAL A 47 9.44 23.14 -3.82
CA VAL A 47 9.31 23.37 -5.28
C VAL A 47 8.49 24.60 -5.66
N GLY A 48 7.80 25.24 -4.71
CA GLY A 48 6.90 26.36 -5.00
C GLY A 48 5.62 25.92 -5.73
N LYS A 49 4.61 26.81 -5.80
CA LYS A 49 3.25 26.44 -6.24
C LYS A 49 3.16 25.98 -7.71
N GLU A 50 4.06 26.48 -8.54
CA GLU A 50 4.03 26.28 -10.00
C GLU A 50 4.52 24.87 -10.38
N ASP A 51 5.47 24.30 -9.63
CA ASP A 51 6.07 22.99 -9.92
C ASP A 51 5.49 21.84 -9.08
N ILE A 52 4.45 22.09 -8.27
CA ILE A 52 3.79 21.06 -7.42
C ILE A 52 3.43 19.83 -8.23
N THR A 53 2.80 20.01 -9.41
CA THR A 53 2.34 18.90 -10.23
C THR A 53 3.51 18.04 -10.71
N GLY A 54 4.60 18.67 -11.14
CA GLY A 54 5.82 17.97 -11.55
C GLY A 54 6.47 17.23 -10.39
N ALA A 55 6.52 17.84 -9.21
CA ALA A 55 7.09 17.24 -8.01
C ALA A 55 6.26 16.05 -7.49
N VAL A 56 4.93 16.17 -7.49
CA VAL A 56 4.01 15.08 -7.12
C VAL A 56 4.14 13.91 -8.11
N ALA A 57 4.27 14.19 -9.41
CA ALA A 57 4.51 13.16 -10.42
C ALA A 57 5.86 12.46 -10.21
N LEU A 58 6.94 13.21 -9.94
CA LEU A 58 8.27 12.65 -9.69
C LEU A 58 8.31 11.81 -8.41
N ASN A 59 7.65 12.26 -7.34
CA ASN A 59 7.53 11.51 -6.10
C ASN A 59 6.77 10.19 -6.32
N SER A 60 5.67 10.23 -7.07
CA SER A 60 4.90 9.04 -7.42
C SER A 60 5.71 8.06 -8.28
N SER A 61 6.49 8.56 -9.23
CA SER A 61 7.40 7.74 -10.06
C SER A 61 8.47 7.07 -9.20
N THR A 62 9.11 7.82 -8.30
CA THR A 62 10.14 7.31 -7.40
C THR A 62 9.59 6.18 -6.51
N TYR A 63 8.38 6.38 -5.97
CA TYR A 63 7.70 5.37 -5.15
C TYR A 63 7.38 4.10 -5.94
N ASN A 64 6.87 4.24 -7.17
CA ASN A 64 6.54 3.09 -8.02
C ASN A 64 7.79 2.33 -8.50
N VAL A 65 8.87 3.03 -8.86
CA VAL A 65 10.16 2.41 -9.20
C VAL A 65 10.70 1.65 -7.99
N GLY A 66 10.71 2.26 -6.81
CA GLY A 66 11.14 1.59 -5.58
C GLY A 66 10.30 0.35 -5.27
N ARG A 67 8.98 0.41 -5.49
CA ARG A 67 8.07 -0.72 -5.26
C ARG A 67 8.33 -1.91 -6.20
N ILE A 68 8.79 -1.66 -7.43
CA ILE A 68 9.07 -2.72 -8.42
C ILE A 68 10.51 -3.21 -8.28
N VAL A 69 11.46 -2.29 -8.32
CA VAL A 69 12.88 -2.61 -8.39
C VAL A 69 13.42 -3.00 -7.02
N GLY A 70 12.89 -2.41 -5.94
CA GLY A 70 13.34 -2.66 -4.57
C GLY A 70 13.27 -4.13 -4.16
N PRO A 71 12.11 -4.80 -4.27
CA PRO A 71 12.02 -6.22 -3.93
C PRO A 71 12.88 -7.14 -4.79
N ALA A 72 13.04 -6.86 -6.10
CA ALA A 72 13.93 -7.62 -6.97
C ALA A 72 15.39 -7.51 -6.52
N ILE A 73 15.88 -6.28 -6.31
CA ILE A 73 17.24 -6.03 -5.82
C ILE A 73 17.43 -6.67 -4.44
N ALA A 74 16.47 -6.50 -3.54
CA ALA A 74 16.54 -7.07 -2.19
C ALA A 74 16.60 -8.61 -2.24
N GLY A 75 15.77 -9.26 -3.06
CA GLY A 75 15.79 -10.72 -3.23
C GLY A 75 17.15 -11.26 -3.69
N ILE A 76 17.76 -10.61 -4.70
CA ILE A 76 19.09 -10.96 -5.22
C ILE A 76 20.17 -10.69 -4.18
N LEU A 77 20.14 -9.53 -3.51
CA LEU A 77 21.12 -9.18 -2.48
C LEU A 77 21.08 -10.14 -1.29
N VAL A 78 19.89 -10.53 -0.84
CA VAL A 78 19.75 -11.51 0.24
C VAL A 78 20.27 -12.88 -0.21
N ALA A 79 20.04 -13.29 -1.45
CA ALA A 79 20.56 -14.55 -1.97
C ALA A 79 22.09 -14.59 -2.05
N TRP A 80 22.74 -13.47 -2.38
CA TRP A 80 24.21 -13.40 -2.53
C TRP A 80 24.95 -13.08 -1.24
N THR A 81 24.42 -12.15 -0.44
CA THR A 81 25.12 -11.60 0.74
C THR A 81 24.50 -12.03 2.07
N GLY A 82 23.40 -12.77 2.03
CA GLY A 82 22.56 -13.05 3.19
C GLY A 82 21.77 -11.82 3.66
N GLU A 83 20.96 -12.02 4.69
CA GLU A 83 20.12 -10.97 5.26
C GLU A 83 20.95 -9.84 5.88
N ALA A 84 22.05 -10.16 6.57
CA ALA A 84 22.94 -9.19 7.21
C ALA A 84 23.59 -8.24 6.19
N GLY A 85 24.08 -8.78 5.06
CA GLY A 85 24.65 -7.98 3.98
C GLY A 85 23.62 -7.05 3.33
N CYS A 86 22.41 -7.55 3.10
CA CYS A 86 21.31 -6.75 2.59
C CYS A 86 20.95 -5.58 3.54
N PHE A 87 20.85 -5.84 4.85
CA PHE A 87 20.59 -4.77 5.84
C PHE A 87 21.74 -3.77 5.94
N LEU A 88 23.00 -4.20 5.80
CA LEU A 88 24.16 -3.32 5.80
C LEU A 88 24.14 -2.38 4.58
N ILE A 89 23.91 -2.93 3.39
CA ILE A 89 23.80 -2.15 2.14
C ILE A 89 22.62 -1.16 2.25
N ASN A 90 21.49 -1.59 2.81
CA ASN A 90 20.36 -0.72 3.10
C ASN A 90 20.75 0.42 4.07
N GLY A 91 21.49 0.12 5.13
CA GLY A 91 22.01 1.12 6.07
C GLY A 91 22.92 2.14 5.38
N ILE A 92 23.84 1.68 4.53
CA ILE A 92 24.78 2.53 3.80
C ILE A 92 24.06 3.42 2.78
N SER A 93 23.04 2.93 2.09
CA SER A 93 22.32 3.72 1.08
C SER A 93 21.63 4.96 1.66
N TYR A 94 21.26 4.93 2.95
CA TYR A 94 20.73 6.11 3.64
C TYR A 94 21.74 7.26 3.77
N PHE A 95 23.05 7.01 3.72
CA PHE A 95 24.03 8.10 3.71
C PHE A 95 23.87 8.99 2.49
N ALA A 96 23.60 8.42 1.31
CA ALA A 96 23.34 9.21 0.10
C ALA A 96 22.13 10.13 0.27
N VAL A 97 21.06 9.64 0.91
CA VAL A 97 19.86 10.43 1.21
C VAL A 97 20.16 11.54 2.21
N ILE A 98 20.92 11.25 3.28
CA ILE A 98 21.31 12.26 4.28
C ILE A 98 22.16 13.35 3.65
N LEU A 99 23.15 12.99 2.84
CA LEU A 99 23.99 13.95 2.12
C LEU A 99 23.17 14.83 1.17
N ALA A 100 22.21 14.23 0.45
CA ALA A 100 21.29 14.98 -0.40
C ALA A 100 20.44 15.96 0.42
N LEU A 101 19.90 15.54 1.57
CA LEU A 101 19.13 16.42 2.45
C LEU A 101 19.96 17.56 3.02
N LEU A 102 21.21 17.32 3.41
CA LEU A 102 22.14 18.35 3.89
C LEU A 102 22.54 19.35 2.79
N ALA A 103 22.50 18.93 1.52
CA ALA A 103 22.78 19.79 0.38
C ALA A 103 21.59 20.67 -0.03
N ILE A 104 20.35 20.32 0.36
CA ILE A 104 19.16 21.11 0.04
C ILE A 104 19.16 22.39 0.86
N ARG A 105 19.10 23.53 0.16
CA ARG A 105 18.88 24.85 0.77
C ARG A 105 17.40 25.18 0.75
N LEU A 106 16.80 25.30 1.92
CA LEU A 106 15.38 25.61 2.06
C LEU A 106 15.14 27.13 1.97
N PRO A 107 14.08 27.57 1.27
CA PRO A 107 13.63 28.95 1.37
C PRO A 107 13.13 29.27 2.80
N PRO A 108 13.08 30.56 3.18
CA PRO A 108 12.62 30.97 4.52
C PRO A 108 11.22 30.43 4.84
N HIS A 109 11.09 29.73 5.97
CA HIS A 109 9.83 29.13 6.38
C HIS A 109 8.78 30.20 6.72
N VAL A 110 7.74 30.31 5.89
CA VAL A 110 6.59 31.19 6.17
C VAL A 110 5.65 30.45 7.12
N ARG A 111 5.52 30.96 8.34
CA ARG A 111 4.66 30.39 9.37
C ARG A 111 3.19 30.47 8.90
N LEU A 112 2.57 29.32 8.65
CA LEU A 112 1.13 29.26 8.37
C LEU A 112 0.36 29.73 9.61
N GLU A 113 -0.64 30.61 9.40
CA GLU A 113 -1.55 31.06 10.45
C GLU A 113 -2.32 29.89 11.08
N LYS A 114 -2.77 30.09 12.33
CA LYS A 114 -3.42 29.10 13.20
C LYS A 114 -4.30 28.12 12.43
N LEU A 115 -3.83 26.87 12.32
CA LEU A 115 -4.62 25.78 11.79
C LEU A 115 -5.89 25.60 12.66
N PRO A 116 -7.07 25.39 12.05
CA PRO A 116 -8.30 25.11 12.78
C PRO A 116 -8.12 23.87 13.67
N GLN A 117 -8.82 23.82 14.82
CA GLN A 117 -8.73 22.71 15.77
C GLN A 117 -8.90 21.35 15.08
N VAL A 118 -7.82 20.55 15.04
CA VAL A 118 -7.74 19.25 14.36
C VAL A 118 -8.94 18.35 14.69
N ARG A 119 -9.34 18.32 15.97
CA ARG A 119 -10.47 17.52 16.46
C ARG A 119 -11.81 17.93 15.83
N ARG A 120 -12.09 19.23 15.69
CA ARG A 120 -13.33 19.73 15.07
C ARG A 120 -13.33 19.48 13.56
N SER A 121 -12.16 19.59 12.92
CA SER A 121 -11.97 19.30 11.49
C SER A 121 -12.16 17.82 11.15
N LEU A 122 -11.68 16.91 12.01
CA LEU A 122 -11.91 15.46 11.85
C LEU A 122 -13.38 15.08 12.06
N ALA A 123 -14.03 15.65 13.09
CA ALA A 123 -15.44 15.39 13.37
C ALA A 123 -16.36 15.87 12.24
N SER A 124 -16.10 17.05 11.65
CA SER A 124 -16.86 17.55 10.51
C SER A 124 -16.65 16.69 9.25
N GLY A 125 -15.40 16.28 8.99
CA GLY A 125 -15.07 15.34 7.91
C GLY A 125 -15.80 14.01 8.04
N PHE A 126 -15.81 13.41 9.23
CA PHE A 126 -16.51 12.15 9.48
C PHE A 126 -18.03 12.29 9.29
N ARG A 127 -18.63 13.35 9.85
CA ARG A 127 -20.07 13.63 9.67
C ARG A 127 -20.43 13.85 8.20
N TYR A 128 -19.62 14.60 7.45
CA TYR A 128 -19.79 14.80 6.01
C TYR A 128 -19.79 13.45 5.28
N THR A 129 -18.75 12.67 5.51
CA THR A 129 -18.56 11.35 4.90
C THR A 129 -19.73 10.40 5.19
N TRP A 130 -20.27 10.42 6.41
CA TRP A 130 -21.39 9.56 6.81
C TRP A 130 -22.73 9.96 6.19
N ASN A 131 -22.92 11.26 5.93
CA ASN A 131 -24.14 11.81 5.34
C ASN A 131 -24.20 11.62 3.82
N PHE A 132 -23.05 11.63 3.13
CA PHE A 132 -22.99 11.41 1.69
C PHE A 132 -22.93 9.91 1.37
N LYS A 133 -24.09 9.34 0.99
CA LYS A 133 -24.25 7.90 0.69
C LYS A 133 -23.17 7.36 -0.26
N VAL A 134 -22.85 8.08 -1.33
CA VAL A 134 -21.86 7.65 -2.34
C VAL A 134 -20.44 7.54 -1.76
N ILE A 135 -20.00 8.56 -1.01
CA ILE A 135 -18.67 8.57 -0.37
C ILE A 135 -18.58 7.43 0.65
N ARG A 136 -19.62 7.26 1.47
CA ARG A 136 -19.72 6.17 2.44
C ARG A 136 -19.59 4.80 1.76
N SER A 137 -20.29 4.58 0.65
CA SER A 137 -20.20 3.33 -0.12
C SER A 137 -18.78 3.07 -0.63
N LEU A 138 -18.11 4.09 -1.18
CA LEU A 138 -16.73 3.97 -1.63
C LEU A 138 -15.78 3.64 -0.49
N LEU A 139 -15.96 4.24 0.69
CA LEU A 139 -15.14 3.92 1.86
C LEU A 139 -15.41 2.51 2.41
N VAL A 140 -16.64 2.03 2.37
CA VAL A 140 -16.95 0.63 2.75
C VAL A 140 -16.23 -0.35 1.82
N ILE A 141 -16.23 -0.10 0.50
CA ILE A 141 -15.47 -0.90 -0.47
C ILE A 141 -13.97 -0.91 -0.12
N VAL A 142 -13.43 0.26 0.23
CA VAL A 142 -12.02 0.43 0.62
C VAL A 142 -11.71 -0.35 1.89
N VAL A 143 -12.55 -0.26 2.94
CA VAL A 143 -12.37 -0.98 4.21
C VAL A 143 -12.39 -2.48 3.99
N ILE A 144 -13.41 -2.99 3.31
CA ILE A 144 -13.54 -4.43 3.00
C ILE A 144 -12.30 -4.90 2.26
N SER A 145 -11.95 -4.23 1.16
CA SER A 145 -10.80 -4.62 0.36
C SER A 145 -9.48 -4.55 1.14
N SER A 146 -9.29 -3.51 1.96
CA SER A 146 -8.04 -3.33 2.71
C SER A 146 -7.91 -4.34 3.83
N PHE A 147 -9.01 -4.72 4.48
CA PHE A 147 -9.03 -5.74 5.52
C PHE A 147 -8.78 -7.14 4.98
N PHE A 148 -9.45 -7.51 3.88
CA PHE A 148 -9.52 -8.88 3.40
C PHE A 148 -8.49 -9.24 2.32
N ILE A 149 -8.03 -8.26 1.53
CA ILE A 149 -7.11 -8.51 0.42
C ILE A 149 -5.68 -8.22 0.86
N LEU A 150 -5.37 -6.97 1.22
CA LEU A 150 -3.99 -6.50 1.46
C LEU A 150 -3.11 -7.33 2.42
N PRO A 151 -3.65 -8.06 3.42
CA PRO A 151 -2.85 -8.98 4.22
C PRO A 151 -2.03 -10.01 3.43
N TYR A 152 -2.42 -10.32 2.18
CA TYR A 152 -1.63 -11.20 1.32
C TYR A 152 -0.19 -10.71 1.10
N LEU A 153 0.05 -9.39 1.14
CA LEU A 153 1.40 -8.83 1.02
C LEU A 153 2.25 -9.15 2.26
N ALA A 154 1.65 -9.06 3.46
CA ALA A 154 2.32 -9.38 4.71
C ALA A 154 2.62 -10.88 4.83
N LEU A 155 1.75 -11.72 4.27
CA LEU A 155 1.90 -13.18 4.26
C LEU A 155 2.70 -13.71 3.06
N MET A 156 3.06 -12.85 2.08
CA MET A 156 3.80 -13.26 0.89
C MET A 156 5.11 -14.02 1.19
N PRO A 157 5.92 -13.64 2.20
CA PRO A 157 7.12 -14.40 2.56
C PRO A 157 6.81 -15.85 2.96
N VAL A 158 5.66 -16.08 3.62
CA VAL A 158 5.20 -17.42 3.99
C VAL A 158 4.81 -18.22 2.75
N PHE A 159 4.13 -17.61 1.78
CA PHE A 159 3.84 -18.26 0.49
C PHE A 159 5.12 -18.63 -0.27
N ALA A 160 6.09 -17.71 -0.33
CA ALA A 160 7.34 -17.94 -1.03
C ALA A 160 8.10 -19.13 -0.41
N ARG A 161 8.21 -19.18 0.92
CA ARG A 161 8.97 -20.21 1.65
C ARG A 161 8.22 -21.54 1.77
N ASP A 162 7.00 -21.52 2.26
CA ASP A 162 6.29 -22.73 2.73
C ASP A 162 5.45 -23.38 1.63
N VAL A 163 4.92 -22.59 0.69
CA VAL A 163 4.02 -23.08 -0.38
C VAL A 163 4.81 -23.32 -1.68
N LEU A 164 5.51 -22.29 -2.15
CA LEU A 164 6.23 -22.33 -3.42
C LEU A 164 7.65 -22.87 -3.29
N LYS A 165 8.14 -23.04 -2.06
CA LYS A 165 9.50 -23.55 -1.74
C LYS A 165 10.59 -22.78 -2.48
N THR A 166 10.40 -21.47 -2.58
CA THR A 166 11.33 -20.52 -3.20
C THR A 166 12.07 -19.72 -2.13
N GLY A 167 13.31 -19.36 -2.43
CA GLY A 167 14.11 -18.50 -1.57
C GLY A 167 13.76 -17.01 -1.69
N PRO A 168 14.62 -16.14 -1.14
CA PRO A 168 14.47 -14.67 -1.20
C PRO A 168 14.34 -14.11 -2.62
N GLU A 169 14.99 -14.73 -3.61
CA GLU A 169 14.86 -14.35 -5.02
C GLU A 169 13.41 -14.51 -5.52
N GLY A 170 12.77 -15.64 -5.18
CA GLY A 170 11.39 -15.92 -5.56
C GLY A 170 10.41 -14.93 -4.93
N LEU A 171 10.61 -14.57 -3.66
CA LEU A 171 9.85 -13.51 -2.99
C LEU A 171 10.04 -12.16 -3.71
N GLY A 172 11.28 -11.82 -4.06
CA GLY A 172 11.60 -10.61 -4.82
C GLY A 172 10.85 -10.56 -6.16
N PHE A 173 10.84 -11.65 -6.92
CA PHE A 173 10.11 -11.75 -8.18
C PHE A 173 8.60 -11.65 -8.00
N LEU A 174 8.01 -12.30 -7.00
CA LEU A 174 6.57 -12.21 -6.69
C LEU A 174 6.15 -10.77 -6.36
N MET A 175 6.91 -10.09 -5.50
CA MET A 175 6.66 -8.69 -5.13
C MET A 175 6.83 -7.75 -6.34
N THR A 176 7.83 -8.00 -7.18
CA THR A 176 8.05 -7.26 -8.43
C THR A 176 6.87 -7.43 -9.38
N ALA A 177 6.38 -8.66 -9.57
CA ALA A 177 5.21 -8.95 -10.41
C ALA A 177 3.95 -8.22 -9.92
N VAL A 178 3.71 -8.17 -8.60
CA VAL A 178 2.65 -7.33 -8.01
C VAL A 178 2.83 -5.87 -8.37
N GLY A 179 4.07 -5.35 -8.25
CA GLY A 179 4.39 -3.96 -8.58
C GLY A 179 4.16 -3.60 -10.05
N ILE A 180 4.60 -4.46 -10.98
CA ILE A 180 4.39 -4.29 -12.43
C ILE A 180 2.90 -4.34 -12.77
N GLY A 181 2.17 -5.33 -12.23
CA GLY A 181 0.74 -5.44 -12.40
C GLY A 181 0.02 -4.19 -11.93
N ALA A 182 0.43 -3.65 -10.79
CA ALA A 182 -0.14 -2.43 -10.23
C ALA A 182 0.13 -1.17 -11.08
N ILE A 183 1.28 -1.06 -11.75
CA ILE A 183 1.50 -0.01 -12.77
C ILE A 183 0.54 -0.19 -13.94
N GLY A 184 0.42 -1.41 -14.46
CA GLY A 184 -0.53 -1.71 -15.54
C GLY A 184 -1.96 -1.30 -15.19
N GLY A 185 -2.40 -1.60 -13.97
CA GLY A 185 -3.72 -1.21 -13.47
C GLY A 185 -3.90 0.31 -13.38
N ALA A 186 -2.88 1.03 -12.89
CA ALA A 186 -2.92 2.49 -12.81
C ALA A 186 -2.92 3.16 -14.19
N LEU A 187 -2.14 2.65 -15.15
CA LEU A 187 -2.10 3.15 -16.52
C LEU A 187 -3.44 2.95 -17.24
N VAL A 188 -4.07 1.79 -17.04
CA VAL A 188 -5.43 1.55 -17.56
C VAL A 188 -6.38 2.59 -17.00
N VAL A 189 -6.38 2.83 -15.69
CA VAL A 189 -7.23 3.86 -15.06
C VAL A 189 -6.97 5.26 -15.64
N ALA A 190 -5.72 5.63 -15.87
CA ALA A 190 -5.36 6.91 -16.48
C ALA A 190 -5.93 7.08 -17.90
N SER A 191 -6.07 5.98 -18.65
CA SER A 191 -6.66 5.95 -19.99
C SER A 191 -8.20 5.93 -20.03
N LEU A 192 -8.86 5.71 -18.88
CA LEU A 192 -10.32 5.57 -18.83
C LEU A 192 -11.04 6.91 -19.01
N ARG A 193 -12.09 6.88 -19.84
CA ARG A 193 -13.06 7.98 -19.97
C ARG A 193 -13.91 8.13 -18.70
N SER A 194 -14.13 9.37 -18.27
CA SER A 194 -15.10 9.77 -17.22
C SER A 194 -16.48 9.28 -17.63
N GLY A 195 -17.12 8.33 -16.95
CA GLY A 195 -18.38 7.69 -17.34
C GLY A 195 -18.26 6.16 -17.38
N SER A 196 -17.03 5.65 -17.41
CA SER A 196 -16.74 4.22 -17.27
C SER A 196 -16.15 3.86 -15.90
N ARG A 197 -15.72 4.85 -15.11
CA ARG A 197 -14.95 4.65 -13.88
C ARG A 197 -15.69 3.83 -12.83
N GLY A 198 -17.00 4.07 -12.65
CA GLY A 198 -17.83 3.27 -11.75
C GLY A 198 -17.92 1.77 -12.13
N LYS A 199 -18.02 1.47 -13.43
CA LYS A 199 -18.05 0.08 -13.93
C LYS A 199 -16.71 -0.63 -13.74
N TRP A 200 -15.61 0.08 -14.05
CA TRP A 200 -14.26 -0.44 -13.85
C TRP A 200 -13.94 -0.64 -12.37
N LEU A 201 -14.44 0.22 -11.47
CA LEU A 201 -14.29 0.04 -10.04
C LEU A 201 -14.97 -1.26 -9.57
N ALA A 202 -16.21 -1.50 -10.01
CA ALA A 202 -16.93 -2.74 -9.70
C ALA A 202 -16.19 -3.99 -10.24
N TRP A 203 -15.62 -3.89 -11.43
CA TRP A 203 -14.78 -4.94 -12.02
C TRP A 203 -13.52 -5.20 -11.19
N GLY A 204 -12.75 -4.17 -10.85
CA GLY A 204 -11.54 -4.30 -10.05
C GLY A 204 -11.80 -4.89 -8.65
N ASN A 205 -12.99 -4.63 -8.11
CA ASN A 205 -13.43 -5.16 -6.83
C ASN A 205 -13.68 -6.68 -6.82
N ILE A 206 -13.94 -7.28 -7.98
CA ILE A 206 -14.13 -8.73 -8.13
C ILE A 206 -12.86 -9.37 -8.70
N PHE A 207 -12.29 -8.77 -9.73
CA PHE A 207 -11.14 -9.29 -10.47
C PHE A 207 -9.95 -9.59 -9.56
N GLY A 208 -9.48 -8.59 -8.80
CA GLY A 208 -8.33 -8.75 -7.91
C GLY A 208 -8.48 -9.92 -6.91
N PRO A 209 -9.56 -9.95 -6.10
CA PRO A 209 -9.75 -11.02 -5.13
C PRO A 209 -10.02 -12.39 -5.76
N VAL A 210 -10.64 -12.50 -6.95
CA VAL A 210 -10.77 -13.80 -7.65
C VAL A 210 -9.40 -14.39 -7.99
N PHE A 211 -8.49 -13.59 -8.56
CA PHE A 211 -7.14 -14.05 -8.85
C PHE A 211 -6.33 -14.35 -7.58
N LEU A 212 -6.66 -13.68 -6.47
CA LEU A 212 -6.03 -13.96 -5.19
C LEU A 212 -6.50 -15.31 -4.60
N VAL A 213 -7.78 -15.66 -4.75
CA VAL A 213 -8.28 -17.00 -4.42
C VAL A 213 -7.54 -18.05 -5.25
N LEU A 214 -7.43 -17.85 -6.57
CA LEU A 214 -6.71 -18.78 -7.45
C LEU A 214 -5.24 -18.92 -7.06
N PHE A 215 -4.58 -17.83 -6.66
CA PHE A 215 -3.21 -17.85 -6.16
C PHE A 215 -3.05 -18.74 -4.93
N CYS A 216 -4.05 -18.76 -4.02
CA CYS A 216 -4.00 -19.59 -2.82
C CYS A 216 -3.98 -21.10 -3.11
N PHE A 217 -4.47 -21.54 -4.27
CA PHE A 217 -4.43 -22.95 -4.70
C PHE A 217 -3.23 -23.28 -5.59
N SER A 218 -2.44 -22.27 -5.98
CA SER A 218 -1.32 -22.44 -6.88
C SER A 218 -0.08 -22.96 -6.15
N HIS A 219 0.49 -24.05 -6.66
CA HIS A 219 1.75 -24.63 -6.18
C HIS A 219 2.90 -24.43 -7.18
N SER A 220 2.62 -23.89 -8.36
CA SER A 220 3.62 -23.62 -9.40
C SER A 220 4.08 -22.17 -9.31
N PHE A 221 5.39 -21.95 -9.26
CA PHE A 221 5.98 -20.61 -9.16
C PHE A 221 5.58 -19.71 -10.34
N TRP A 222 5.65 -20.20 -11.57
CA TRP A 222 5.32 -19.42 -12.77
C TRP A 222 3.84 -19.05 -12.86
N ILE A 223 2.95 -19.98 -12.49
CA ILE A 223 1.51 -19.70 -12.42
C ILE A 223 1.25 -18.66 -11.33
N SER A 224 1.88 -18.83 -10.16
CA SER A 224 1.78 -17.87 -9.06
C SER A 224 2.24 -16.48 -9.45
N LEU A 225 3.34 -16.37 -10.20
CA LEU A 225 3.86 -15.10 -10.72
C LEU A 225 2.84 -14.38 -11.62
N ALA A 226 2.20 -15.12 -12.54
CA ALA A 226 1.15 -14.58 -13.39
C ALA A 226 -0.10 -14.18 -12.59
N LEU A 227 -0.50 -14.98 -11.59
CA LEU A 227 -1.66 -14.68 -10.75
C LEU A 227 -1.43 -13.43 -9.89
N VAL A 228 -0.28 -13.29 -9.23
CA VAL A 228 0.01 -12.11 -8.39
C VAL A 228 0.17 -10.84 -9.22
N PHE A 229 0.62 -10.94 -10.47
CA PHE A 229 0.57 -9.84 -11.42
C PHE A 229 -0.87 -9.36 -11.65
N LEU A 230 -1.81 -10.28 -11.88
CA LEU A 230 -3.23 -9.95 -12.07
C LEU A 230 -3.88 -9.43 -10.78
N VAL A 231 -3.49 -9.95 -9.61
CA VAL A 231 -3.89 -9.41 -8.30
C VAL A 231 -3.41 -7.96 -8.15
N GLY A 232 -2.15 -7.68 -8.45
CA GLY A 232 -1.56 -6.33 -8.43
C GLY A 232 -2.33 -5.37 -9.35
N PHE A 233 -2.63 -5.81 -10.57
CA PHE A 233 -3.43 -5.07 -11.55
C PHE A 233 -4.82 -4.71 -11.01
N GLY A 234 -5.58 -5.70 -10.53
CA GLY A 234 -6.93 -5.48 -9.99
C GLY A 234 -6.94 -4.59 -8.75
N ASN A 235 -5.98 -4.78 -7.85
CA ASN A 235 -5.84 -3.99 -6.63
C ASN A 235 -5.55 -2.52 -6.94
N ALA A 236 -4.60 -2.24 -7.84
CA ALA A 236 -4.25 -0.88 -8.23
C ALA A 236 -5.39 -0.19 -8.98
N LEU A 237 -6.08 -0.93 -9.87
CA LEU A 237 -7.24 -0.42 -10.59
C LEU A 237 -8.33 0.03 -9.60
N ARG A 238 -8.69 -0.83 -8.64
CA ARG A 238 -9.67 -0.49 -7.60
C ARG A 238 -9.20 0.66 -6.72
N GLN A 239 -7.96 0.63 -6.24
CA GLN A 239 -7.43 1.66 -5.35
C GLN A 239 -7.40 3.04 -6.02
N THR A 240 -6.92 3.11 -7.26
CA THR A 240 -6.79 4.36 -8.02
C THR A 240 -8.16 4.94 -8.34
N LEU A 241 -9.12 4.10 -8.75
CA LEU A 241 -10.49 4.54 -9.02
C LEU A 241 -11.21 5.00 -7.76
N ALA A 242 -11.12 4.26 -6.65
CA ALA A 242 -11.73 4.66 -5.39
C ALA A 242 -11.17 6.00 -4.89
N ASN A 243 -9.84 6.17 -4.96
CA ASN A 243 -9.17 7.41 -4.59
C ASN A 243 -9.63 8.58 -5.49
N SER A 244 -9.62 8.42 -6.81
CA SER A 244 -10.04 9.47 -7.76
C SER A 244 -11.52 9.83 -7.62
N LEU A 245 -12.42 8.85 -7.51
CA LEU A 245 -13.86 9.08 -7.39
C LEU A 245 -14.20 9.85 -6.11
N ILE A 246 -13.57 9.48 -4.98
CA ILE A 246 -13.74 10.22 -3.72
C ILE A 246 -13.30 11.67 -3.88
N GLN A 247 -12.15 11.93 -4.54
CA GLN A 247 -11.66 13.30 -4.74
C GLN A 247 -12.59 14.15 -5.62
N VAL A 248 -13.17 13.55 -6.67
CA VAL A 248 -14.06 14.24 -7.63
C VAL A 248 -15.43 14.55 -7.02
N ILE A 249 -15.98 13.63 -6.22
CA ILE A 249 -17.31 13.76 -5.63
C ILE A 249 -17.30 14.66 -4.38
N THR A 250 -16.16 14.76 -3.70
CA THR A 250 -16.04 15.54 -2.47
C THR A 250 -15.91 17.03 -2.77
N GLU A 251 -16.71 17.84 -2.07
CA GLU A 251 -16.61 19.30 -2.08
C GLU A 251 -15.20 19.78 -1.68
N GLU A 252 -14.74 20.86 -2.32
CA GLU A 252 -13.37 21.35 -2.16
C GLU A 252 -12.98 21.63 -0.71
N GLU A 253 -13.92 22.16 0.09
CA GLU A 253 -13.71 22.46 1.52
C GLU A 253 -13.47 21.20 2.38
N TYR A 254 -14.03 20.04 1.98
CA TYR A 254 -13.94 18.79 2.74
C TYR A 254 -12.92 17.81 2.17
N ARG A 255 -12.35 18.07 0.98
CA ARG A 255 -11.47 17.13 0.25
C ARG A 255 -10.32 16.61 1.10
N GLY A 256 -9.57 17.50 1.77
CA GLY A 256 -8.46 17.10 2.64
C GLY A 256 -8.89 16.23 3.83
N ARG A 257 -10.07 16.52 4.40
CA ARG A 257 -10.63 15.78 5.55
C ARG A 257 -11.08 14.37 5.14
N VAL A 258 -11.79 14.26 4.02
CA VAL A 258 -12.27 12.97 3.49
C VAL A 258 -11.09 12.11 3.02
N MET A 259 -10.09 12.70 2.37
CA MET A 259 -8.88 11.97 1.97
C MET A 259 -8.07 11.47 3.17
N SER A 260 -8.00 12.24 4.26
CA SER A 260 -7.37 11.78 5.51
C SER A 260 -8.08 10.55 6.08
N ILE A 261 -9.42 10.54 6.07
CA ILE A 261 -10.23 9.38 6.48
C ILE A 261 -9.98 8.20 5.54
N PHE A 262 -9.93 8.42 4.23
CA PHE A 262 -9.62 7.38 3.25
C PHE A 262 -8.26 6.72 3.52
N TYR A 263 -7.20 7.50 3.73
CA TYR A 263 -5.87 6.95 4.01
C TYR A 263 -5.78 6.25 5.36
N LEU A 264 -6.46 6.77 6.38
CA LEU A 264 -6.58 6.13 7.69
C LEU A 264 -7.27 4.77 7.57
N LEU A 265 -8.41 4.70 6.87
CA LEU A 265 -9.15 3.46 6.67
C LEU A 265 -8.37 2.49 5.80
N TYR A 266 -7.72 2.95 4.71
CA TYR A 266 -6.96 2.08 3.82
C TYR A 266 -5.75 1.46 4.55
N ASN A 267 -4.87 2.28 5.12
CA ASN A 267 -3.66 1.78 5.77
C ASN A 267 -3.99 1.12 7.12
N GLY A 268 -4.77 1.79 7.97
CA GLY A 268 -5.08 1.29 9.31
C GLY A 268 -5.79 -0.07 9.28
N THR A 269 -6.84 -0.19 8.47
CA THR A 269 -7.56 -1.47 8.33
C THR A 269 -6.68 -2.55 7.73
N SER A 270 -5.76 -2.21 6.82
CA SER A 270 -4.82 -3.20 6.27
C SER A 270 -3.88 -3.79 7.32
N GLN A 271 -3.41 -2.99 8.28
CA GLN A 271 -2.55 -3.47 9.35
C GLN A 271 -3.31 -4.31 10.36
N VAL A 272 -4.54 -3.93 10.69
CA VAL A 272 -5.43 -4.75 11.55
C VAL A 272 -5.76 -6.07 10.85
N GLY A 273 -6.04 -6.05 9.55
CA GLY A 273 -6.22 -7.24 8.73
C GLY A 273 -4.97 -8.12 8.73
N ALA A 274 -3.77 -7.53 8.56
CA ALA A 274 -2.52 -8.28 8.56
C ALA A 274 -2.26 -8.99 9.89
N LEU A 275 -2.58 -8.35 11.02
CA LEU A 275 -2.52 -8.99 12.34
C LEU A 275 -3.53 -10.14 12.48
N GLY A 276 -4.79 -9.91 12.08
CA GLY A 276 -5.86 -10.92 12.18
C GLY A 276 -5.63 -12.13 11.27
N PHE A 277 -5.31 -11.89 10.00
CA PHE A 277 -5.01 -12.96 9.04
C PHE A 277 -3.64 -13.61 9.29
N GLY A 278 -2.69 -12.88 9.89
CA GLY A 278 -1.44 -13.44 10.40
C GLY A 278 -1.68 -14.46 11.50
N ALA A 279 -2.45 -14.09 12.54
CA ALA A 279 -2.83 -15.02 13.61
C ALA A 279 -3.65 -16.22 13.08
N LEU A 280 -4.53 -15.99 12.11
CA LEU A 280 -5.27 -17.08 11.47
C LEU A 280 -4.35 -18.01 10.65
N ALA A 281 -3.34 -17.46 9.99
CA ALA A 281 -2.35 -18.24 9.24
C ALA A 281 -1.49 -19.11 10.15
N ASP A 282 -1.17 -18.64 11.36
CA ASP A 282 -0.44 -19.42 12.36
C ASP A 282 -1.24 -20.65 12.84
N TRP A 283 -2.58 -20.54 12.92
CA TRP A 283 -3.45 -21.64 13.36
C TRP A 283 -3.85 -22.60 12.24
N THR A 284 -3.89 -22.12 11.00
CA THR A 284 -4.35 -22.88 9.84
C THR A 284 -3.23 -23.05 8.81
N SER A 285 -3.12 -22.09 7.89
CA SER A 285 -2.00 -21.90 6.97
C SER A 285 -2.19 -20.57 6.24
N ALA A 286 -1.12 -20.01 5.67
CA ALA A 286 -1.22 -18.77 4.89
C ALA A 286 -2.17 -18.87 3.67
N PRO A 287 -2.18 -19.96 2.87
CA PRO A 287 -3.16 -20.17 1.81
C PRO A 287 -4.61 -20.14 2.27
N ILE A 288 -4.92 -20.78 3.40
CA ILE A 288 -6.29 -20.84 3.92
C ILE A 288 -6.71 -19.46 4.44
N ALA A 289 -5.84 -18.79 5.21
CA ALA A 289 -6.14 -17.47 5.76
C ALA A 289 -6.42 -16.44 4.64
N VAL A 290 -5.53 -16.34 3.65
CA VAL A 290 -5.69 -15.42 2.51
C VAL A 290 -6.83 -15.86 1.60
N GLY A 291 -7.02 -17.16 1.38
CA GLY A 291 -8.09 -17.71 0.56
C GLY A 291 -9.48 -17.41 1.13
N LEU A 292 -9.66 -17.56 2.44
CA LEU A 292 -10.90 -17.19 3.13
C LEU A 292 -11.15 -15.69 3.05
N GLY A 293 -10.13 -14.87 3.32
CA GLY A 293 -10.26 -13.42 3.25
C GLY A 293 -10.64 -12.94 1.85
N SER A 294 -9.92 -13.40 0.83
CA SER A 294 -10.20 -13.08 -0.57
C SER A 294 -11.57 -13.60 -1.03
N GLY A 295 -11.97 -14.80 -0.62
CA GLY A 295 -13.30 -15.35 -0.89
C GLY A 295 -14.44 -14.51 -0.31
N ILE A 296 -14.32 -14.08 0.95
CA ILE A 296 -15.26 -13.13 1.59
C ILE A 296 -15.29 -11.82 0.81
N SER A 297 -14.13 -11.31 0.37
CA SER A 297 -14.05 -10.09 -0.43
C SER A 297 -14.75 -10.23 -1.79
N VAL A 298 -14.70 -11.40 -2.44
CA VAL A 298 -15.44 -11.64 -3.69
C VAL A 298 -16.94 -11.56 -3.44
N ILE A 299 -17.45 -12.23 -2.40
CA ILE A 299 -18.87 -12.26 -2.05
C ILE A 299 -19.36 -10.84 -1.72
N LEU A 300 -18.65 -10.13 -0.86
CA LEU A 300 -18.98 -8.74 -0.52
C LEU A 300 -18.88 -7.82 -1.74
N GLY A 301 -17.91 -8.06 -2.62
CA GLY A 301 -17.78 -7.31 -3.86
C GLY A 301 -18.94 -7.52 -4.82
N LEU A 302 -19.45 -8.75 -4.94
CA LEU A 302 -20.67 -9.06 -5.69
C LEU A 302 -21.90 -8.42 -5.07
N LEU A 303 -22.06 -8.51 -3.74
CA LEU A 303 -23.18 -7.89 -3.02
C LEU A 303 -23.21 -6.38 -3.20
N VAL A 304 -22.06 -5.71 -3.11
CA VAL A 304 -21.96 -4.27 -3.38
C VAL A 304 -22.26 -3.97 -4.84
N ALA A 305 -21.76 -4.79 -5.78
CA ALA A 305 -22.03 -4.59 -7.19
C ALA A 305 -23.52 -4.73 -7.55
N ILE A 306 -24.26 -5.60 -6.85
CA ILE A 306 -25.71 -5.82 -7.05
C ILE A 306 -26.54 -4.77 -6.28
N GLY A 307 -26.21 -4.54 -5.01
CA GLY A 307 -26.99 -3.70 -4.08
C GLY A 307 -26.75 -2.20 -4.22
N MET A 308 -25.68 -1.77 -4.90
CA MET A 308 -25.35 -0.35 -5.07
C MET A 308 -25.16 0.01 -6.56
N PRO A 309 -26.22 -0.01 -7.37
CA PRO A 309 -26.15 0.37 -8.78
C PRO A 309 -25.70 1.82 -8.99
N GLU A 310 -25.87 2.67 -7.97
CA GLU A 310 -25.38 4.05 -7.90
C GLU A 310 -23.86 4.15 -8.11
N VAL A 311 -23.08 3.19 -7.59
CA VAL A 311 -21.62 3.16 -7.73
C VAL A 311 -21.20 2.85 -9.17
N ARG A 312 -21.98 2.06 -9.90
CA ARG A 312 -21.71 1.73 -11.33
C ARG A 312 -21.99 2.89 -12.27
N ARG A 313 -22.83 3.84 -11.85
CA ARG A 313 -23.24 5.02 -12.63
C ARG A 313 -22.35 6.23 -12.35
N LEU A 314 -21.31 6.07 -11.53
CA LEU A 314 -20.37 7.16 -11.24
C LEU A 314 -19.54 7.52 -12.48
N PRO A 315 -19.31 8.83 -12.70
CA PRO A 315 -18.42 9.34 -13.75
C PRO A 315 -16.97 8.91 -13.51
#